data_AF-A0A9E6BD71-F1
#
_entry.id   AF-A0A9E6BD71-F1
#
_cell.length_a   1.000
_cell.length_b   1.000
_cell.length_c   1.000
_cell.angle_alpha   90.00
_cell.angle_beta   90.00
_cell.angle_gamma   90.00
#
_symmetry.space_group_name_H-M   'P 1'
#
loop_
_entity.id
_entity.type
_entity.pdbx_description
1 polymer ?
#
loop_
_entity_poly.entity_id
_entity_poly.type
_entity_poly.pdbx_seq_one_letter_code
_entity_poly.pdbx_strand_id
1 'polypeptide(L)'
;EELEGMVLCLNTGMHRKFDDSKEYYHYSCGTGIDAAKWFVKHKVKCVAMDMQALDHPLHTAMGNNGMTRMNLLGASGKPITEEYIEMFGEEAYAIFDKFTYIKLFGKEAYDEKYGELEAIGCWGTWEPCHKYMLGHGITGVENLGGDLDKVTNKRFRFYCFPLRWYMGDGCMARCVAEIDEDELNDVPDRVYDYGGILPPR
;
A
#
# COMPACT_ATOMS: atom_id res chain seq x y z
N GLU A 1 17.82 -6.62 -12.68
CA GLU A 1 18.53 -7.75 -12.04
C GLU A 1 18.77 -7.52 -10.56
N GLU A 2 19.25 -6.35 -10.13
CA GLU A 2 19.59 -6.10 -8.71
C GLU A 2 18.46 -6.32 -7.69
N LEU A 3 17.19 -6.14 -8.08
CA LEU A 3 16.02 -6.28 -7.18
C LEU A 3 15.38 -7.67 -7.20
N GLU A 4 15.84 -8.57 -8.08
CA GLU A 4 15.24 -9.90 -8.21
C GLU A 4 15.40 -10.68 -6.89
N GLY A 5 14.29 -11.18 -6.36
CA GLY A 5 14.27 -11.90 -5.09
C GLY A 5 14.41 -11.02 -3.83
N MET A 6 14.50 -9.70 -3.97
CA MET A 6 14.60 -8.79 -2.83
C MET A 6 13.24 -8.45 -2.22
N VAL A 7 13.24 -8.11 -0.93
CA VAL A 7 12.14 -7.38 -0.30
C VAL A 7 12.35 -5.88 -0.58
N LEU A 8 11.34 -5.22 -1.14
CA LEU A 8 11.37 -3.78 -1.35
C LEU A 8 10.59 -3.09 -0.23
N CYS A 9 11.27 -2.29 0.60
CA CYS A 9 10.64 -1.49 1.64
C CYS A 9 10.40 -0.05 1.14
N LEU A 10 9.14 0.37 1.06
CA LEU A 10 8.75 1.73 0.70
C LEU A 10 8.56 2.55 1.98
N ASN A 11 9.41 3.55 2.18
CA ASN A 11 9.19 4.58 3.19
C ASN A 11 8.60 5.82 2.51
N THR A 12 7.28 5.99 2.65
CA THR A 12 6.55 7.17 2.15
C THR A 12 6.40 8.26 3.21
N GLY A 13 6.73 7.92 4.46
CA GLY A 13 6.53 8.75 5.63
C GLY A 13 5.17 8.60 6.30
N MET A 14 4.29 7.75 5.76
CA MET A 14 2.98 7.44 6.35
C MET A 14 3.09 6.76 7.71
N HIS A 15 4.19 6.04 8.02
CA HIS A 15 4.41 5.46 9.36
C HIS A 15 4.41 6.51 10.48
N ARG A 16 4.70 7.78 10.17
CA ARG A 16 4.68 8.89 11.14
C ARG A 16 3.27 9.38 11.47
N LYS A 17 2.31 9.03 10.62
CA LYS A 17 0.90 9.41 10.73
C LYS A 17 0.01 8.27 11.23
N PHE A 18 0.58 7.08 11.45
CA PHE A 18 -0.13 5.88 11.87
C PHE A 18 -0.97 6.16 13.13
N ASP A 19 -2.30 6.17 12.93
CA ASP A 19 -3.33 6.28 13.96
C ASP A 19 -4.69 5.94 13.32
N ASP A 20 -5.75 5.83 14.12
CA ASP A 20 -7.14 5.69 13.68
C ASP A 20 -7.71 7.03 13.13
N SER A 21 -6.97 7.63 12.20
CA SER A 21 -7.25 8.96 11.66
C SER A 21 -7.54 8.93 10.16
N LYS A 22 -8.29 9.92 9.69
CA LYS A 22 -8.46 10.16 8.24
C LYS A 22 -7.13 10.44 7.56
N GLU A 23 -6.19 11.08 8.26
CA GLU A 23 -4.87 11.38 7.69
C GLU A 23 -4.13 10.10 7.29
N TYR A 24 -4.17 9.07 8.12
CA TYR A 24 -3.52 7.80 7.83
C TYR A 24 -4.31 6.95 6.82
N TYR A 25 -5.61 6.79 7.05
CA TYR A 25 -6.44 5.88 6.28
C TYR A 25 -6.96 6.50 4.98
N HIS A 26 -7.64 7.64 5.05
CA HIS A 26 -8.33 8.23 3.90
C HIS A 26 -7.35 8.94 2.96
N TYR A 27 -6.31 9.54 3.52
CA TYR A 27 -5.33 10.36 2.80
C TYR A 27 -3.94 9.71 2.72
N SER A 28 -3.88 8.39 2.90
CA SER A 28 -2.71 7.58 2.53
C SER A 28 -2.42 7.75 1.04
N CYS A 29 -1.15 7.79 0.64
CA CYS A 29 -0.79 7.86 -0.78
C CYS A 29 -1.09 6.54 -1.52
N GLY A 30 -0.77 5.39 -0.93
CA GLY A 30 -0.92 4.06 -1.54
C GLY A 30 -0.25 3.90 -2.92
N THR A 31 -0.58 2.80 -3.61
CA THR A 31 -0.10 2.52 -4.97
C THR A 31 -1.25 2.11 -5.90
N GLY A 32 -0.93 1.60 -7.10
CA GLY A 32 -1.91 1.11 -8.07
C GLY A 32 -1.27 0.17 -9.09
N ILE A 33 -1.96 -0.07 -10.20
CA ILE A 33 -1.55 -1.10 -11.19
C ILE A 33 -0.14 -0.89 -11.76
N ASP A 34 0.29 0.36 -11.96
CA ASP A 34 1.60 0.64 -12.54
C ASP A 34 2.74 0.22 -11.62
N ALA A 35 2.56 0.44 -10.31
CA ALA A 35 3.51 -0.01 -9.30
C ALA A 35 3.59 -1.55 -9.29
N ALA A 36 2.45 -2.24 -9.33
CA ALA A 36 2.44 -3.70 -9.38
C ALA A 36 3.10 -4.28 -10.63
N LYS A 37 2.80 -3.72 -11.82
CA LYS A 37 3.48 -4.11 -13.06
C LYS A 37 4.99 -3.88 -12.96
N TRP A 38 5.43 -2.79 -12.33
CA TRP A 38 6.83 -2.53 -12.08
C TRP A 38 7.45 -3.56 -11.12
N PHE A 39 6.79 -3.90 -10.01
CA PHE A 39 7.27 -4.90 -9.04
C PHE A 39 7.41 -6.28 -9.68
N VAL A 40 6.42 -6.70 -10.47
CA VAL A 40 6.44 -7.97 -11.21
C VAL A 40 7.56 -7.98 -12.25
N LYS A 41 7.71 -6.91 -13.04
CA LYS A 41 8.79 -6.77 -14.01
C LYS A 41 10.18 -6.94 -13.37
N HIS A 42 10.37 -6.43 -12.15
CA HIS A 42 11.63 -6.53 -11.42
C HIS A 42 11.76 -7.79 -10.56
N LYS A 43 10.72 -8.64 -10.53
CA LYS A 43 10.67 -9.91 -9.80
C LYS A 43 11.06 -9.76 -8.33
N VAL A 44 10.58 -8.70 -7.69
CA VAL A 44 10.75 -8.55 -6.24
C VAL A 44 10.04 -9.70 -5.52
N LYS A 45 10.59 -10.12 -4.37
CA LYS A 45 10.02 -11.21 -3.57
C LYS A 45 8.79 -10.77 -2.78
N CYS A 46 8.83 -9.55 -2.25
CA CYS A 46 7.80 -8.97 -1.41
C CYS A 46 7.92 -7.45 -1.43
N VAL A 47 6.81 -6.74 -1.28
CA VAL A 47 6.79 -5.28 -1.10
C VAL A 47 6.26 -4.98 0.28
N ALA A 48 7.07 -4.32 1.09
CA ALA A 48 6.71 -3.86 2.42
C ALA A 48 6.57 -2.34 2.40
N MET A 49 5.55 -1.78 3.04
CA MET A 49 5.30 -0.34 2.98
C MET A 49 4.62 0.19 4.22
N ASP A 50 4.84 1.46 4.48
CA ASP A 50 4.34 2.17 5.66
C ASP A 50 2.94 2.78 5.52
N MET A 51 2.22 2.36 4.49
CA MET A 51 0.88 2.84 4.16
C MET A 51 -0.18 1.87 4.70
N GLN A 52 -1.42 2.36 4.79
CA GLN A 52 -2.54 1.58 5.35
C GLN A 52 -2.81 0.29 4.56
N ALA A 53 -2.60 0.34 3.23
CA ALA A 53 -2.67 -0.81 2.34
C ALA A 53 -1.73 -0.64 1.13
N LEU A 54 -1.54 -1.70 0.32
CA LEU A 54 -0.81 -1.64 -0.95
C LEU A 54 -1.41 -0.62 -1.90
N ASP A 55 -2.74 -0.59 -2.01
CA ASP A 55 -3.47 0.26 -2.94
C ASP A 55 -3.83 1.62 -2.31
N HIS A 56 -3.86 2.66 -3.16
CA HIS A 56 -4.41 3.97 -2.79
C HIS A 56 -5.83 3.78 -2.22
N PRO A 57 -6.23 4.49 -1.16
CA PRO A 57 -7.57 4.41 -0.58
C PRO A 57 -8.74 4.49 -1.58
N LEU A 58 -8.57 5.19 -2.71
CA LEU A 58 -9.59 5.31 -3.74
C LEU A 58 -9.74 4.04 -4.60
N HIS A 59 -8.72 3.20 -4.67
CA HIS A 59 -8.78 1.85 -5.26
C HIS A 59 -9.42 0.83 -4.31
N THR A 60 -9.62 1.16 -3.03
CA THR A 60 -10.20 0.27 -2.01
C THR A 60 -11.63 0.65 -1.67
N ALA A 61 -12.24 -0.07 -0.72
CA ALA A 61 -13.65 0.11 -0.37
C ALA A 61 -13.88 1.45 0.32
N MET A 62 -12.81 2.11 0.78
CA MET A 62 -12.87 3.48 1.28
C MET A 62 -13.32 4.45 0.18
N GLY A 63 -12.86 4.26 -1.05
CA GLY A 63 -13.37 4.95 -2.23
C GLY A 63 -14.66 4.31 -2.77
N ASN A 64 -14.93 4.57 -4.05
CA ASN A 64 -16.10 4.02 -4.76
C ASN A 64 -15.77 2.73 -5.54
N ASN A 65 -14.91 1.87 -5.00
CA ASN A 65 -14.55 0.59 -5.62
C ASN A 65 -14.95 -0.64 -4.79
N GLY A 66 -14.88 -1.81 -5.42
CA GLY A 66 -15.20 -3.09 -4.80
C GLY A 66 -16.69 -3.34 -4.64
N MET A 67 -17.05 -4.40 -3.93
CA MET A 67 -18.46 -4.71 -3.68
C MET A 67 -19.10 -3.75 -2.67
N THR A 68 -18.31 -3.28 -1.70
CA THR A 68 -18.81 -2.47 -0.59
C THR A 68 -18.99 -1.00 -0.97
N ARG A 69 -18.06 -0.41 -1.75
CA ARG A 69 -18.10 0.99 -2.22
C ARG A 69 -18.55 1.98 -1.14
N MET A 70 -17.84 2.02 -0.01
CA MET A 70 -18.28 2.83 1.13
C MET A 70 -18.26 4.33 0.81
N ASN A 71 -17.32 4.75 -0.05
CA ASN A 71 -17.11 6.14 -0.43
C ASN A 71 -17.12 7.09 0.78
N LEU A 72 -16.20 6.85 1.70
CA LEU A 72 -16.17 7.45 3.03
C LEU A 72 -16.09 8.97 2.98
N LEU A 73 -16.55 9.62 4.06
CA LEU A 73 -16.50 11.07 4.19
C LEU A 73 -15.10 11.54 4.56
N GLY A 74 -14.57 12.46 3.77
CA GLY A 74 -13.32 13.16 4.03
C GLY A 74 -13.46 14.27 5.09
N ALA A 75 -12.50 15.18 5.10
CA ALA A 75 -12.34 16.27 6.06
C ALA A 75 -13.31 17.42 5.79
N SER A 76 -13.71 17.63 4.54
CA SER A 76 -14.75 18.59 4.15
C SER A 76 -16.16 18.11 4.49
N GLY A 77 -16.32 16.83 4.84
CA GLY A 77 -17.63 16.18 5.00
C GLY A 77 -18.24 15.69 3.68
N LYS A 78 -17.55 15.86 2.55
CA LYS A 78 -17.90 15.23 1.26
C LYS A 78 -17.22 13.85 1.14
N PRO A 79 -17.71 12.97 0.27
CA PRO A 79 -17.01 11.72 -0.04
C PRO A 79 -15.57 11.98 -0.53
N ILE A 80 -14.63 11.11 -0.16
CA ILE A 80 -13.21 11.27 -0.53
C ILE A 80 -12.97 11.28 -2.04
N THR A 81 -13.85 10.66 -2.83
CA THR A 81 -13.79 10.73 -4.30
C THR A 81 -14.07 12.15 -4.80
N GLU A 82 -15.04 12.84 -4.19
CA GLU A 82 -15.39 14.22 -4.57
C GLU A 82 -14.28 15.19 -4.16
N GLU A 83 -13.75 15.06 -2.94
CA GLU A 83 -12.60 15.88 -2.50
C GLU A 83 -11.39 15.73 -3.43
N TYR A 84 -11.10 14.50 -3.85
CA TYR A 84 -9.99 14.24 -4.77
C TYR A 84 -10.25 14.88 -6.14
N ILE A 85 -11.46 14.77 -6.69
CA ILE A 85 -11.83 15.40 -7.96
C ILE A 85 -11.75 16.93 -7.85
N GLU A 86 -12.21 17.52 -6.75
CA GLU A 86 -12.13 18.98 -6.53
C GLU A 86 -10.68 19.48 -6.46
N MET A 87 -9.79 18.66 -5.88
CA MET A 87 -8.38 19.04 -5.67
C MET A 87 -7.50 18.77 -6.89
N PHE A 88 -7.69 17.65 -7.57
CA PHE A 88 -6.78 17.14 -8.60
C PHE A 88 -7.43 16.98 -9.98
N GLY A 89 -8.75 17.08 -10.07
CA GLY A 89 -9.51 16.97 -11.32
C GLY A 89 -10.01 15.56 -11.63
N GLU A 90 -11.02 15.50 -12.50
CA GLU A 90 -11.65 14.24 -12.96
C GLU A 90 -10.65 13.33 -13.71
N GLU A 91 -9.73 13.94 -14.47
CA GLU A 91 -8.68 13.22 -15.20
C GLU A 91 -7.74 12.45 -14.26
N ALA A 92 -7.31 13.07 -13.16
CA ALA A 92 -6.49 12.41 -12.15
C ALA A 92 -7.28 11.31 -11.40
N TYR A 93 -8.57 11.54 -11.15
CA TYR A 93 -9.44 10.56 -10.49
C TYR A 93 -9.72 9.32 -11.36
N ALA A 94 -9.65 9.46 -12.68
CA ALA A 94 -10.04 8.43 -13.63
C ALA A 94 -9.32 7.09 -13.41
N ILE A 95 -8.07 7.10 -12.93
CA ILE A 95 -7.34 5.85 -12.64
C ILE A 95 -8.06 4.97 -11.61
N PHE A 96 -8.88 5.56 -10.73
CA PHE A 96 -9.63 4.85 -9.70
C PHE A 96 -11.01 4.41 -10.17
N ASP A 97 -11.53 4.86 -11.31
CA ASP A 97 -12.89 4.53 -11.75
C ASP A 97 -12.92 4.08 -13.21
N LYS A 98 -13.40 2.84 -13.43
CA LYS A 98 -13.48 2.23 -14.76
C LYS A 98 -14.27 3.08 -15.76
N PHE A 99 -15.42 3.60 -15.36
CA PHE A 99 -16.30 4.32 -16.28
C PHE A 99 -15.74 5.70 -16.61
N THR A 100 -15.19 6.40 -15.60
CA THR A 100 -14.49 7.67 -15.81
C THR A 100 -13.26 7.49 -16.70
N TYR A 101 -12.46 6.45 -16.48
CA TYR A 101 -11.30 6.15 -17.32
C TYR A 101 -11.71 5.92 -18.78
N ILE A 102 -12.71 5.08 -19.02
CA ILE A 102 -13.19 4.79 -20.38
C ILE A 102 -13.78 6.05 -21.04
N LYS A 103 -14.52 6.86 -20.27
CA LYS A 103 -15.09 8.13 -20.77
C LYS A 103 -14.00 9.10 -21.23
N LEU A 104 -12.90 9.23 -20.48
CA LEU A 104 -11.86 10.23 -20.75
C LEU A 104 -10.79 9.73 -21.73
N PHE A 105 -10.39 8.46 -21.64
CA PHE A 105 -9.24 7.90 -22.37
C PHE A 105 -9.61 6.79 -23.36
N GLY A 106 -10.86 6.34 -23.36
CA GLY A 106 -11.34 5.28 -24.23
C GLY A 106 -11.13 3.87 -23.68
N LYS A 107 -11.86 2.92 -24.26
CA LYS A 107 -11.83 1.51 -23.85
C LYS A 107 -10.48 0.85 -24.11
N GLU A 108 -9.83 1.16 -25.22
CA GLU A 108 -8.53 0.56 -25.58
C GLU A 108 -7.45 0.88 -24.55
N ALA A 109 -7.34 2.15 -24.12
CA ALA A 109 -6.42 2.54 -23.05
C ALA A 109 -6.76 1.88 -21.70
N TYR A 110 -8.05 1.68 -21.41
CA TYR A 110 -8.47 0.95 -20.22
C TYR A 110 -8.05 -0.52 -20.27
N ASP A 111 -8.28 -1.18 -21.41
CA ASP A 111 -7.93 -2.58 -21.62
C ASP A 111 -6.40 -2.79 -21.58
N GLU A 112 -5.61 -1.85 -22.12
CA GLU A 112 -4.14 -1.89 -21.99
C GLU A 112 -3.70 -1.80 -20.53
N LYS A 113 -4.31 -0.89 -19.77
CA LYS A 113 -3.92 -0.65 -18.37
C LYS A 113 -4.35 -1.77 -17.44
N TYR A 114 -5.61 -2.19 -17.53
CA TYR A 114 -6.29 -3.07 -16.57
C TYR A 114 -6.79 -4.40 -17.15
N GLY A 115 -6.69 -4.62 -18.46
CA GLY A 115 -7.30 -5.75 -19.15
C GLY A 115 -6.84 -7.12 -18.66
N GLU A 116 -5.59 -7.25 -18.22
CA GLU A 116 -5.09 -8.50 -17.63
C GLU A 116 -5.88 -8.92 -16.37
N LEU A 117 -6.24 -7.95 -15.51
CA LEU A 117 -7.06 -8.21 -14.33
C LEU A 117 -8.52 -8.48 -14.73
N GLU A 118 -9.06 -7.69 -15.65
CA GLU A 118 -10.44 -7.86 -16.13
C GLU A 118 -10.66 -9.22 -16.80
N ALA A 119 -9.67 -9.72 -17.54
CA ALA A 119 -9.72 -11.02 -18.22
C ALA A 119 -9.85 -12.20 -17.25
N ILE A 120 -9.41 -12.05 -16.00
CA ILE A 120 -9.55 -13.06 -14.94
C ILE A 120 -10.74 -12.78 -14.00
N GLY A 121 -11.66 -11.89 -14.40
CA GLY A 121 -12.84 -11.55 -13.62
C GLY A 121 -12.58 -10.60 -12.44
N CYS A 122 -11.37 -10.02 -12.36
CA CYS A 122 -11.05 -9.01 -11.37
C CYS A 122 -11.42 -7.63 -11.91
N TRP A 123 -12.25 -6.89 -11.18
CA TRP A 123 -12.49 -5.48 -11.52
C TRP A 123 -11.17 -4.70 -11.47
N GLY A 124 -10.77 -4.14 -12.61
CA GLY A 124 -9.45 -3.59 -12.85
C GLY A 124 -9.06 -2.43 -11.92
N THR A 125 -10.01 -1.58 -11.53
CA THR A 125 -9.72 -0.46 -10.61
C THR A 125 -9.90 -0.82 -9.14
N TRP A 126 -10.36 -2.04 -8.83
CA TRP A 126 -10.53 -2.55 -7.47
C TRP A 126 -9.25 -3.25 -7.02
N GLU A 127 -8.55 -2.68 -6.04
CA GLU A 127 -7.30 -3.24 -5.48
C GLU A 127 -6.34 -3.82 -6.54
N PRO A 128 -6.02 -3.05 -7.61
CA PRO A 128 -5.21 -3.56 -8.71
C PRO A 128 -3.82 -4.00 -8.28
N CYS A 129 -3.20 -3.27 -7.35
CA CYS A 129 -1.85 -3.56 -6.93
C CYS A 129 -1.79 -4.91 -6.22
N HIS A 130 -2.69 -5.12 -5.24
CA HIS A 130 -2.85 -6.39 -4.54
C HIS A 130 -3.01 -7.56 -5.51
N LYS A 131 -4.03 -7.50 -6.36
CA LYS A 131 -4.40 -8.65 -7.20
C LYS A 131 -3.32 -8.99 -8.20
N TYR A 132 -2.70 -7.97 -8.79
CA TYR A 132 -1.64 -8.19 -9.75
C TYR A 132 -0.39 -8.79 -9.08
N MET A 133 0.04 -8.24 -7.94
CA MET A 133 1.19 -8.78 -7.19
C MET A 133 0.95 -10.20 -6.69
N LEU A 134 -0.17 -10.43 -5.99
CA LEU A 134 -0.50 -11.73 -5.40
C LEU A 134 -0.70 -12.80 -6.47
N GLY A 135 -1.33 -12.44 -7.60
CA GLY A 135 -1.48 -13.31 -8.76
C GLY A 135 -0.14 -13.76 -9.38
N HIS A 136 0.93 -13.01 -9.13
CA HIS A 136 2.30 -13.34 -9.55
C HIS A 136 3.17 -13.89 -8.40
N GLY A 137 2.57 -14.23 -7.25
CA GLY A 137 3.29 -14.80 -6.11
C GLY A 137 4.14 -13.80 -5.32
N ILE A 138 3.90 -12.50 -5.48
CA ILE A 138 4.55 -11.43 -4.72
C ILE A 138 3.65 -11.04 -3.56
N THR A 139 4.15 -11.15 -2.33
CA THR A 139 3.39 -10.83 -1.11
C THR A 139 3.59 -9.37 -0.65
N GLY A 140 2.63 -8.85 0.11
CA GLY A 140 2.67 -7.53 0.72
C GLY A 140 2.96 -7.55 2.24
N VAL A 141 3.55 -6.48 2.75
CA VAL A 141 3.51 -6.09 4.18
C VAL A 141 3.04 -4.65 4.24
N GLU A 142 1.98 -4.40 4.99
CA GLU A 142 1.34 -3.09 5.12
C GLU A 142 1.52 -2.58 6.55
N ASN A 143 1.30 -1.28 6.75
CA ASN A 143 1.45 -0.64 8.05
C ASN A 143 2.87 -0.82 8.64
N LEU A 144 3.90 -0.92 7.78
CA LEU A 144 5.28 -1.05 8.22
C LEU A 144 5.67 0.22 9.00
N GLY A 145 6.21 0.04 10.20
CA GLY A 145 6.56 1.15 11.08
C GLY A 145 7.78 0.84 11.93
N GLY A 146 7.84 1.44 13.12
CA GLY A 146 9.03 1.38 13.97
C GLY A 146 10.11 2.34 13.49
N ASP A 147 11.35 1.85 13.39
CA ASP A 147 12.56 2.61 13.06
C ASP A 147 12.84 2.69 11.55
N LEU A 148 11.79 2.79 10.72
CA LEU A 148 11.94 2.74 9.25
C LEU A 148 12.89 3.83 8.71
N ASP A 149 12.90 5.01 9.35
CA ASP A 149 13.79 6.12 9.00
C ASP A 149 15.27 5.80 9.19
N LYS A 150 15.62 4.98 10.21
CA LYS A 150 17.01 4.58 10.47
C LYS A 150 17.60 3.74 9.34
N VAL A 151 16.75 3.05 8.57
CA VAL A 151 17.16 2.13 7.49
C VAL A 151 16.76 2.59 6.09
N THR A 152 16.30 3.84 5.95
CA THR A 152 15.88 4.40 4.66
C THR A 152 17.09 4.59 3.73
N ASN A 153 16.92 4.24 2.45
CA ASN A 153 17.99 4.21 1.44
C ASN A 153 19.16 3.28 1.78
N LYS A 154 18.93 2.23 2.57
CA LYS A 154 19.92 1.22 2.95
C LYS A 154 19.53 -0.17 2.45
N ARG A 155 20.52 -1.07 2.40
CA ARG A 155 20.33 -2.50 2.21
C ARG A 155 20.47 -3.17 3.57
N PHE A 156 19.52 -4.03 3.92
CA PHE A 156 19.51 -4.71 5.20
C PHE A 156 18.83 -6.07 5.07
N ARG A 157 19.04 -6.93 6.06
CA ARG A 157 18.36 -8.23 6.13
C ARG A 157 16.98 -8.01 6.72
N PHE A 158 15.94 -8.30 5.95
CA PHE A 158 14.54 -8.17 6.39
C PHE A 158 13.99 -9.52 6.86
N TYR A 159 13.50 -9.55 8.09
CA TYR A 159 12.75 -10.68 8.62
C TYR A 159 11.29 -10.28 8.82
N CYS A 160 10.37 -11.15 8.43
CA CYS A 160 8.95 -10.99 8.67
C CYS A 160 8.39 -12.31 9.21
N PHE A 161 7.81 -12.26 10.41
CA PHE A 161 7.32 -13.43 11.13
C PHE A 161 5.78 -13.41 11.22
N PRO A 162 5.08 -13.87 10.18
CA PRO A 162 3.62 -14.00 10.20
C PRO A 162 3.16 -15.14 11.12
N LEU A 163 1.97 -14.98 11.71
CA LEU A 163 1.26 -16.05 12.39
C LEU A 163 0.86 -17.16 11.41
N ARG A 164 1.01 -18.42 11.81
CA ARG A 164 0.68 -19.59 11.00
C ARG A 164 -0.78 -20.00 11.16
N TRP A 165 -1.69 -19.23 10.58
CA TRP A 165 -3.11 -19.58 10.57
C TRP A 165 -3.45 -20.60 9.48
N TYR A 166 -4.26 -21.59 9.83
CA TYR A 166 -4.81 -22.52 8.86
C TYR A 166 -5.75 -21.76 7.91
N MET A 167 -5.45 -21.78 6.61
CA MET A 167 -6.21 -21.06 5.57
C MET A 167 -6.30 -19.54 5.78
N GLY A 168 -5.32 -18.93 6.45
CA GLY A 168 -5.30 -17.46 6.62
C GLY A 168 -4.91 -16.73 5.34
N ASP A 169 -5.69 -15.71 4.96
CA ASP A 169 -5.39 -14.82 3.82
C ASP A 169 -4.36 -13.72 4.16
N GLY A 170 -4.03 -13.58 5.44
CA GLY A 170 -3.06 -12.62 5.98
C GLY A 170 -3.04 -12.67 7.50
N CYS A 171 -2.07 -12.02 8.13
CA CYS A 171 -2.01 -11.87 9.59
C CYS A 171 -1.07 -10.73 9.99
N MET A 172 -1.17 -10.32 11.25
CA MET A 172 -0.15 -9.48 11.88
C MET A 172 1.20 -10.21 11.88
N ALA A 173 2.26 -9.47 11.59
CA ALA A 173 3.63 -9.99 11.60
C ALA A 173 4.57 -9.03 12.33
N ARG A 174 5.59 -9.58 13.00
CA ARG A 174 6.71 -8.77 13.50
C ARG A 174 7.75 -8.67 12.40
N CYS A 175 7.96 -7.46 11.89
CA CYS A 175 9.04 -7.17 10.95
C CYS A 175 10.29 -6.71 11.72
N VAL A 176 11.47 -7.15 11.28
CA VAL A 176 12.76 -6.81 11.87
C VAL A 176 13.75 -6.53 10.76
N ALA A 177 14.50 -5.44 10.89
CA ALA A 177 15.66 -5.15 10.06
C ALA A 177 16.94 -5.48 10.85
N GLU A 178 17.87 -6.19 10.22
CA GLU A 178 19.24 -6.39 10.72
C GLU A 178 20.20 -5.68 9.77
N ILE A 179 20.99 -4.77 10.33
CA ILE A 179 21.95 -3.88 9.64
C ILE A 179 23.06 -3.53 10.64
N ASP A 180 24.26 -3.20 10.14
CA ASP A 180 25.35 -2.71 10.97
C ASP A 180 25.01 -1.32 11.57
N GLU A 181 25.37 -1.12 12.84
CA GLU A 181 24.97 0.08 13.60
C GLU A 181 25.55 1.37 13.02
N ASP A 182 26.73 1.31 12.41
CA ASP A 182 27.40 2.43 11.74
C ASP A 182 26.75 2.81 10.39
N GLU A 183 25.92 1.93 9.82
CA GLU A 183 25.16 2.23 8.61
C GLU A 183 23.80 2.89 8.90
N LEU A 184 23.36 2.96 10.16
CA LEU A 184 22.10 3.59 10.54
C LEU A 184 22.12 5.08 10.21
N ASN A 185 20.98 5.59 9.74
CA ASN A 185 20.80 7.03 9.63
C ASN A 185 20.67 7.65 11.02
N ASP A 186 21.33 8.78 11.23
CA ASP A 186 21.20 9.59 12.46
C ASP A 186 19.85 10.31 12.48
N VAL A 187 18.84 9.60 12.99
CA VAL A 187 17.47 10.09 13.19
C VAL A 187 17.01 9.77 14.61
N PRO A 188 16.08 10.55 15.18
CA PRO A 188 15.59 10.33 16.53
C PRO A 188 15.02 8.91 16.72
N ASP A 189 15.25 8.35 17.91
CA ASP A 189 14.62 7.11 18.32
C ASP A 189 13.11 7.25 18.38
N ARG A 190 12.39 6.25 17.85
CA ARG A 190 10.95 6.18 18.03
C ARG A 190 10.63 5.49 19.35
N VAL A 191 10.28 6.29 20.35
CA VAL A 191 9.85 5.79 21.66
C VAL A 191 8.37 5.43 21.60
N TYR A 192 8.05 4.19 21.93
CA TYR A 192 6.68 3.73 22.13
C TYR A 192 6.43 3.52 23.61
N ASP A 193 5.75 4.48 24.24
CA ASP A 193 5.44 4.41 25.68
C ASP A 193 4.37 3.35 26.01
N TYR A 194 3.69 2.83 24.97
CA TYR A 194 2.59 1.89 25.11
C TYR A 194 2.98 0.52 24.56
N GLY A 195 3.39 -0.36 25.47
CA GLY A 195 3.56 -1.78 25.24
C GLY A 195 3.07 -2.53 26.46
N GLY A 196 2.69 -3.81 26.30
CA GLY A 196 2.30 -4.68 27.41
C GLY A 196 3.45 -5.06 28.34
N ILE A 197 4.48 -4.21 28.45
CA ILE A 197 5.57 -4.37 29.41
C ILE A 197 4.99 -3.94 30.75
N LEU A 198 4.71 -4.93 31.61
CA LEU A 198 4.45 -4.66 33.01
C LEU A 198 5.64 -3.86 33.56
N PRO A 199 5.41 -2.75 34.30
CA PRO A 199 6.50 -2.03 34.93
C PRO A 199 7.33 -3.03 35.77
N PRO A 200 8.65 -2.80 35.90
CA PRO A 200 9.50 -3.65 36.73
C PRO A 200 8.84 -3.83 38.09
N ARG A 201 8.69 -5.09 38.50
CA ARG A 201 8.25 -5.45 39.85
C ARG A 201 9.31 -5.06 40.88
#